data_AF-A0A4V3S462-F1
#
_entry.id   AF-A0A4V3S462-F1
#
_cell.length_a   1.000
_cell.length_b   1.000
_cell.length_c   1.000
_cell.angle_alpha   90.00
_cell.angle_beta   90.00
_cell.angle_gamma   90.00
#
_symmetry.space_group_name_H-M   'P 1'
#
loop_
_entity.id
_entity.type
_entity.pdbx_description
1 polymer ?
#
loop_
_entity_poly.entity_id
_entity_poly.type
_entity_poly.pdbx_seq_one_letter_code
_entity_poly.pdbx_strand_id
1 'polypeptide(L)'
;MEQAVTARHDITLPEMRSEILGSVRALADPEYQRRVWIEHRYPTPDYYDDLTLTVNILYDDTTVLADPQAALGRTLSSRAEVEAMSSLASALTRALDEVGRDQPDERYLASAVWPSVVEAASAALEVLTAAD
;
A
#
# COMPACT_ATOMS: atom_id res chain seq x y z
N MET A 1 31.18 -12.24 -1.89
CA MET A 1 30.15 -11.87 -0.90
C MET A 1 28.85 -11.74 -1.67
N GLU A 2 28.11 -12.83 -1.87
CA GLU A 2 27.03 -12.87 -2.87
C GLU A 2 25.92 -13.87 -2.47
N GLN A 3 25.65 -13.99 -1.16
CA GLN A 3 24.59 -14.89 -0.65
C GLN A 3 23.54 -14.18 0.20
N ALA A 4 23.57 -12.84 0.30
CA ALA A 4 22.68 -12.09 1.20
C ALA A 4 21.49 -11.40 0.51
N VAL A 5 21.38 -11.44 -0.81
CA VAL A 5 20.38 -10.65 -1.56
C VAL A 5 19.02 -11.37 -1.69
N THR A 6 18.96 -12.67 -1.43
CA THR A 6 17.76 -13.52 -1.69
C THR A 6 17.22 -14.27 -0.47
N ALA A 7 17.67 -13.94 0.74
CA ALA A 7 17.15 -14.58 1.94
C ALA A 7 15.70 -14.13 2.20
N ARG A 8 14.78 -15.10 2.28
CA ARG A 8 13.40 -14.89 2.70
C ARG A 8 13.23 -15.27 4.17
N HIS A 9 12.32 -14.57 4.82
CA HIS A 9 11.90 -14.80 6.19
C HIS A 9 10.49 -15.38 6.20
N ASP A 10 10.26 -16.32 7.11
CA ASP A 10 8.90 -16.76 7.44
C ASP A 10 8.13 -15.58 8.05
N ILE A 11 6.89 -15.40 7.60
CA ILE A 11 6.03 -14.31 8.00
C ILE A 11 5.30 -14.73 9.28
N THR A 12 5.43 -13.92 10.32
CA THR A 12 4.86 -14.23 11.65
C THR A 12 3.48 -13.61 11.88
N LEU A 13 3.05 -12.67 11.02
CA LEU A 13 1.75 -11.98 11.09
C LEU A 13 1.03 -12.06 9.72
N PRO A 14 0.57 -13.26 9.29
CA PRO A 14 -0.01 -13.46 7.96
C PRO A 14 -1.34 -12.71 7.77
N GLU A 15 -2.13 -12.50 8.83
CA GLU A 15 -3.38 -11.74 8.76
C GLU A 15 -3.10 -10.27 8.42
N MET A 16 -2.10 -9.65 9.09
CA MET A 16 -1.68 -8.28 8.76
C MET A 16 -1.10 -8.19 7.36
N ARG A 17 -0.38 -9.22 6.88
CA ARG A 17 0.05 -9.26 5.48
C ARG A 17 -1.13 -9.24 4.51
N SER A 18 -2.22 -9.95 4.82
CA SER A 18 -3.43 -9.92 4.01
C SER A 18 -4.03 -8.52 3.92
N GLU A 19 -4.09 -7.79 5.03
CA GLU A 19 -4.57 -6.39 5.06
C GLU A 19 -3.68 -5.46 4.22
N ILE A 20 -2.35 -5.64 4.31
CA ILE A 20 -1.38 -4.90 3.48
C ILE A 20 -1.61 -5.19 2.01
N LEU A 21 -1.74 -6.46 1.62
CA LEU A 21 -1.99 -6.86 0.23
C LEU A 21 -3.31 -6.29 -0.30
N GLY A 22 -4.36 -6.26 0.52
CA GLY A 22 -5.65 -5.64 0.19
C GLY A 22 -5.50 -4.15 -0.08
N SER A 23 -4.85 -3.43 0.85
CA SER A 23 -4.66 -1.97 0.78
C SER A 23 -3.75 -1.56 -0.39
N VAL A 24 -2.65 -2.29 -0.62
CA VAL A 24 -1.75 -2.04 -1.76
C VAL A 24 -2.47 -2.32 -3.09
N ARG A 25 -3.31 -3.37 -3.14
CA ARG A 25 -4.12 -3.65 -4.33
C ARG A 25 -5.14 -2.53 -4.61
N ALA A 26 -5.75 -1.95 -3.57
CA ALA A 26 -6.65 -0.80 -3.72
C ALA A 26 -5.91 0.41 -4.31
N LEU A 27 -4.70 0.70 -3.83
CA LEU A 27 -3.84 1.77 -4.36
C LEU A 27 -3.34 1.52 -5.79
N ALA A 28 -3.21 0.27 -6.22
CA ALA A 28 -2.73 -0.10 -7.55
C ALA A 28 -3.83 -0.08 -8.63
N ASP A 29 -5.11 0.07 -8.28
CA ASP A 29 -6.24 -0.05 -9.23
C ASP A 29 -7.04 1.26 -9.33
N PRO A 30 -6.74 2.14 -10.32
CA PRO A 30 -7.47 3.39 -10.51
C PRO A 30 -8.97 3.23 -10.76
N GLU A 31 -9.39 2.14 -11.40
CA GLU A 31 -10.81 1.89 -11.65
C GLU A 31 -11.52 1.49 -10.36
N TYR A 32 -10.87 0.70 -9.50
CA TYR A 32 -11.34 0.41 -8.16
C TYR A 32 -11.48 1.70 -7.34
N GLN A 33 -10.45 2.54 -7.32
CA GLN A 33 -10.46 3.81 -6.56
C GLN A 33 -11.63 4.69 -6.98
N ARG A 34 -11.83 4.87 -8.30
CA ARG A 34 -12.94 5.66 -8.80
C ARG A 34 -14.29 5.06 -8.41
N ARG A 35 -14.45 3.75 -8.61
CA ARG A 35 -15.71 3.04 -8.36
C ARG A 35 -16.07 2.98 -6.87
N VAL A 36 -15.10 2.75 -6.00
CA VAL A 36 -15.33 2.48 -4.58
C VAL A 36 -15.19 3.75 -3.76
N TRP A 37 -14.08 4.48 -3.90
CA TRP A 37 -13.79 5.65 -3.06
C TRP A 37 -14.59 6.89 -3.49
N ILE A 38 -14.91 7.03 -4.77
CA ILE A 38 -15.65 8.21 -5.28
C ILE A 38 -17.12 7.90 -5.55
N GLU A 39 -17.39 6.86 -6.33
CA GLU A 39 -18.77 6.51 -6.70
C GLU A 39 -19.52 5.73 -5.61
N HIS A 40 -18.83 5.27 -4.55
CA HIS A 40 -19.38 4.44 -3.48
C HIS A 40 -20.14 3.20 -4.00
N ARG A 41 -19.67 2.65 -5.13
CA ARG A 41 -20.23 1.44 -5.75
C ARG A 41 -19.51 0.21 -5.21
N TYR A 42 -19.98 -0.22 -4.05
CA TYR A 42 -19.41 -1.34 -3.32
C TYR A 42 -19.74 -2.71 -3.94
N PRO A 43 -18.86 -3.71 -3.80
CA PRO A 43 -19.11 -5.08 -4.25
C PRO A 43 -20.23 -5.76 -3.46
N THR A 44 -20.42 -5.42 -2.19
CA THR A 44 -21.49 -5.92 -1.32
C THR A 44 -22.03 -4.80 -0.41
N PRO A 45 -23.25 -4.93 0.15
CA PRO A 45 -23.86 -3.88 0.97
C PRO A 45 -23.11 -3.52 2.25
N ASP A 46 -22.39 -4.48 2.85
CA ASP A 46 -21.65 -4.30 4.11
C ASP A 46 -20.16 -3.96 3.88
N TYR A 47 -19.80 -3.64 2.64
CA TYR A 47 -18.42 -3.29 2.28
C TYR A 47 -18.22 -1.78 2.29
N TYR A 48 -17.08 -1.35 2.82
CA TYR A 48 -16.64 0.03 2.81
C TYR A 48 -15.13 0.06 2.62
N ASP A 49 -14.68 0.97 1.76
CA ASP A 49 -13.27 1.32 1.63
C ASP A 49 -13.17 2.75 1.09
N ASP A 50 -12.13 3.45 1.51
CA ASP A 50 -11.76 4.79 1.07
C ASP A 50 -10.24 4.98 1.22
N LEU A 51 -9.70 6.09 0.73
CA LEU A 51 -8.28 6.37 0.86
C LEU A 51 -7.84 6.48 2.33
N THR A 52 -8.69 7.04 3.20
CA THR A 52 -8.36 7.24 4.62
C THR A 52 -8.16 5.91 5.33
N LEU A 53 -9.06 4.95 5.14
CA LEU A 53 -8.98 3.60 5.67
C LEU A 53 -7.73 2.91 5.13
N THR A 54 -7.50 2.97 3.82
CA THR A 54 -6.31 2.41 3.18
C THR A 54 -5.01 2.98 3.78
N VAL A 55 -4.94 4.29 4.00
CA VAL A 55 -3.78 4.97 4.62
C VAL A 55 -3.59 4.54 6.07
N ASN A 56 -4.68 4.48 6.86
CA ASN A 56 -4.63 4.05 8.26
C ASN A 56 -4.14 2.61 8.41
N ILE A 57 -4.63 1.70 7.55
CA ILE A 57 -4.15 0.30 7.55
C ILE A 57 -2.64 0.26 7.33
N LEU A 58 -2.14 1.03 6.37
CA LEU A 58 -0.74 0.99 5.94
C LEU A 58 0.23 1.71 6.90
N TYR A 59 -0.17 2.81 7.53
CA TYR A 59 0.68 3.58 8.45
C TYR A 59 0.47 3.26 9.92
N ASP A 60 -0.78 3.03 10.35
CA ASP A 60 -1.12 2.96 11.78
C ASP A 60 -1.36 1.52 12.23
N ASP A 61 -2.24 0.77 11.55
CA ASP A 61 -2.62 -0.57 12.02
C ASP A 61 -1.53 -1.61 11.79
N THR A 62 -0.89 -1.56 10.61
CA THR A 62 0.17 -2.50 10.24
C THR A 62 1.57 -1.89 10.36
N THR A 63 1.67 -0.56 10.40
CA THR A 63 2.92 0.21 10.44
C THR A 63 3.90 -0.06 9.30
N VAL A 64 3.46 -0.77 8.24
CA VAL A 64 4.34 -1.23 7.16
C VAL A 64 4.94 -0.08 6.36
N LEU A 65 4.23 1.04 6.21
CA LEU A 65 4.76 2.24 5.55
C LEU A 65 5.44 3.21 6.53
N ALA A 66 5.18 3.09 7.83
CA ALA A 66 5.86 3.89 8.85
C ALA A 66 7.31 3.43 9.06
N ASP A 67 7.54 2.12 9.10
CA ASP A 67 8.88 1.52 9.14
C ASP A 67 8.91 0.18 8.38
N PRO A 68 9.08 0.21 7.03
CA PRO A 68 9.18 -1.01 6.22
C PRO A 68 10.28 -1.96 6.69
N GLN A 69 11.38 -1.44 7.23
CA GLN A 69 12.50 -2.27 7.67
C GLN A 69 12.15 -3.05 8.95
N ALA A 70 11.41 -2.46 9.87
CA ALA A 70 10.90 -3.14 11.07
C ALA A 70 9.82 -4.19 10.76
N ALA A 71 9.20 -4.12 9.58
CA ALA A 71 8.21 -5.09 9.11
C ALA A 71 8.83 -6.39 8.54
N LEU A 72 10.15 -6.42 8.28
CA LEU A 72 10.87 -7.60 7.79
C LEU A 72 10.81 -8.78 8.77
N GLY A 73 10.36 -9.94 8.29
CA GLY A 73 10.11 -11.14 9.10
C GLY A 73 8.83 -11.09 9.95
N ARG A 74 8.06 -10.00 9.86
CA ARG A 74 6.77 -9.84 10.52
C ARG A 74 5.63 -9.92 9.51
N THR A 75 5.61 -8.98 8.59
CA THR A 75 4.63 -8.90 7.49
C THR A 75 5.29 -8.89 6.12
N LEU A 76 6.58 -8.53 6.03
CA LEU A 76 7.38 -8.56 4.81
C LEU A 76 8.39 -9.73 4.83
N SER A 77 8.49 -10.47 3.74
CA SER A 77 9.32 -11.68 3.65
C SER A 77 10.78 -11.39 3.27
N SER A 78 11.06 -10.27 2.63
CA SER A 78 12.36 -10.05 1.98
C SER A 78 12.75 -8.59 1.90
N ARG A 79 14.04 -8.32 1.65
CA ARG A 79 14.54 -6.97 1.40
C ARG A 79 13.89 -6.31 0.17
N ALA A 80 13.57 -7.08 -0.86
CA ALA A 80 12.88 -6.56 -2.04
C ALA A 80 11.50 -6.01 -1.69
N GLU A 81 10.74 -6.71 -0.82
CA GLU A 81 9.46 -6.20 -0.31
C GLU A 81 9.66 -4.93 0.52
N VAL A 82 10.70 -4.86 1.35
CA VAL A 82 11.04 -3.65 2.13
C VAL A 82 11.31 -2.45 1.22
N GLU A 83 12.12 -2.64 0.16
CA GLU A 83 12.46 -1.58 -0.80
C GLU A 83 11.23 -1.11 -1.58
N ALA A 84 10.36 -2.03 -2.00
CA ALA A 84 9.14 -1.72 -2.70
C ALA A 84 8.16 -0.92 -1.81
N MET A 85 7.96 -1.36 -0.56
CA MET A 85 7.11 -0.65 0.41
C MET A 85 7.70 0.71 0.80
N SER A 86 9.02 0.86 0.87
CA SER A 86 9.67 2.16 1.10
C SER A 86 9.43 3.15 -0.04
N SER A 87 9.40 2.65 -1.28
CA SER A 87 9.09 3.44 -2.47
C SER A 87 7.63 3.90 -2.46
N LEU A 88 6.71 3.00 -2.11
CA LEU A 88 5.30 3.33 -1.92
C LEU A 88 5.09 4.36 -0.79
N ALA A 89 5.73 4.19 0.37
CA ALA A 89 5.66 5.14 1.48
C ALA A 89 6.10 6.54 1.04
N SER A 90 7.18 6.62 0.25
CA SER A 90 7.70 7.89 -0.27
C SER A 90 6.72 8.58 -1.22
N ALA A 91 6.13 7.83 -2.17
CA ALA A 91 5.15 8.36 -3.11
C ALA A 91 3.88 8.84 -2.39
N LEU A 92 3.37 8.05 -1.44
CA LEU A 92 2.16 8.36 -0.69
C LEU A 92 2.38 9.57 0.24
N THR A 93 3.51 9.63 0.95
CA THR A 93 3.89 10.78 1.79
C THR A 93 3.93 12.07 0.96
N ARG A 94 4.54 12.01 -0.23
CA ARG A 94 4.57 13.15 -1.16
C ARG A 94 3.16 13.59 -1.56
N ALA A 95 2.27 12.67 -1.89
CA ALA A 95 0.88 13.00 -2.24
C ALA A 95 0.15 13.64 -1.05
N LEU A 96 0.29 13.10 0.16
CA LEU A 96 -0.29 13.64 1.40
C LEU A 96 0.23 15.04 1.72
N ASP A 97 1.51 15.32 1.48
CA ASP A 97 2.11 16.63 1.70
C ASP A 97 1.73 17.66 0.63
N GLU A 98 1.65 17.25 -0.65
CA GLU A 98 1.31 18.16 -1.76
C GLU A 98 -0.20 18.48 -1.83
N VAL A 99 -1.06 17.50 -1.61
CA VAL A 99 -2.53 17.67 -1.67
C VAL A 99 -3.04 18.21 -0.32
N GLY A 100 -2.47 17.73 0.78
CA GLY A 100 -2.87 18.04 2.14
C GLY A 100 -3.66 16.89 2.78
N ARG A 101 -3.21 16.45 3.96
CA ARG A 101 -3.70 15.26 4.68
C ARG A 101 -5.22 15.20 4.87
N ASP A 102 -5.88 16.34 5.09
CA ASP A 102 -7.32 16.40 5.37
C ASP A 102 -8.20 16.64 4.13
N GLN A 103 -7.64 16.53 2.92
CA GLN A 103 -8.43 16.66 1.69
C GLN A 103 -9.26 15.40 1.42
N PRO A 104 -10.43 15.53 0.76
CA PRO A 104 -11.21 14.38 0.35
C PRO A 104 -10.57 13.63 -0.83
N ASP A 105 -10.92 12.36 -0.98
CA ASP A 105 -10.37 11.42 -1.96
C ASP A 105 -10.35 11.94 -3.40
N GLU A 106 -11.39 12.70 -3.81
CA GLU A 106 -11.46 13.29 -5.16
C GLU A 106 -10.29 14.23 -5.45
N ARG A 107 -9.77 14.92 -4.42
CA ARG A 107 -8.65 15.85 -4.57
C ARG A 107 -7.34 15.11 -4.78
N TYR A 108 -7.18 13.95 -4.16
CA TYR A 108 -6.04 13.07 -4.41
C TYR A 108 -6.09 12.52 -5.82
N LEU A 109 -7.20 11.89 -6.22
CA LEU A 109 -7.36 11.28 -7.54
C LEU A 109 -7.24 12.28 -8.70
N ALA A 110 -7.60 13.55 -8.48
CA ALA A 110 -7.42 14.62 -9.46
C ALA A 110 -6.02 15.25 -9.45
N SER A 111 -5.15 14.92 -8.50
CA SER A 111 -3.83 15.53 -8.37
C SER A 111 -2.83 14.99 -9.40
N ALA A 112 -1.90 15.83 -9.81
CA ALA A 112 -0.84 15.45 -10.76
C ALA A 112 0.18 14.46 -10.17
N VAL A 113 0.22 14.30 -8.83
CA VAL A 113 1.14 13.37 -8.16
C VAL A 113 0.55 11.99 -7.91
N TRP A 114 -0.77 11.85 -7.94
CA TRP A 114 -1.44 10.58 -7.69
C TRP A 114 -1.02 9.43 -8.60
N PRO A 115 -0.76 9.63 -9.92
CA PRO A 115 -0.26 8.55 -10.77
C PRO A 115 1.01 7.87 -10.23
N SER A 116 1.90 8.62 -9.56
CA SER A 116 3.11 8.05 -8.97
C SER A 116 2.83 7.11 -7.78
N VAL A 117 1.73 7.33 -7.04
CA VAL A 117 1.27 6.44 -5.97
C VAL A 117 0.78 5.13 -6.58
N VAL A 118 -0.04 5.21 -7.63
CA VAL A 118 -0.56 4.03 -8.35
C VAL A 118 0.59 3.21 -8.94
N GLU A 119 1.57 3.86 -9.57
CA GLU A 119 2.76 3.19 -10.13
C GLU A 119 3.57 2.48 -9.05
N ALA A 120 3.86 3.16 -7.92
CA ALA A 120 4.60 2.58 -6.81
C ALA A 120 3.82 1.42 -6.15
N ALA A 121 2.50 1.55 -6.00
CA ALA A 121 1.66 0.50 -5.45
C ALA A 121 1.59 -0.73 -6.36
N SER A 122 1.52 -0.53 -7.68
CA SER A 122 1.55 -1.62 -8.66
C SER A 122 2.86 -2.39 -8.58
N ALA A 123 4.00 -1.69 -8.56
CA ALA A 123 5.32 -2.30 -8.41
C ALA A 123 5.45 -3.05 -7.07
N ALA A 124 4.95 -2.47 -5.97
CA ALA A 124 4.94 -3.13 -4.67
C ALA A 124 4.07 -4.39 -4.66
N LEU A 125 2.89 -4.35 -5.30
CA LEU A 125 2.00 -5.50 -5.41
C LEU A 125 2.66 -6.65 -6.18
N GLU A 126 3.36 -6.36 -7.28
CA GLU A 126 4.11 -7.36 -8.04
C GLU A 126 5.16 -8.05 -7.17
N VAL A 127 5.93 -7.29 -6.38
CA VAL A 127 6.96 -7.86 -5.50
C VAL A 127 6.35 -8.68 -4.37
N LEU A 128 5.27 -8.20 -3.74
CA LEU A 128 4.58 -8.89 -2.65
C LEU A 128 3.92 -10.20 -3.07
N THR A 129 3.44 -10.28 -4.32
CA THR A 129 2.71 -11.45 -4.85
C THR A 129 3.58 -12.41 -5.66
N ALA A 130 4.74 -11.96 -6.16
CA ALA A 130 5.79 -12.86 -6.66
C ALA A 130 6.40 -13.75 -5.56
N ALA A 131 5.97 -13.57 -4.31
CA ALA A 131 6.43 -14.32 -3.16
C ALA A 131 5.58 -15.52 -2.75
N ASP A 132 4.45 -15.76 -3.41
CA ASP A 132 3.59 -16.91 -3.17
C ASP A 132 3.94 -18.14 -4.02
#